data_AF-A0A8B2ZK32-F1
#
_entry.id   AF-A0A8B2ZK32-F1
#
_cell.length_a   1.000
_cell.length_b   1.000
_cell.length_c   1.000
_cell.angle_alpha   90.00
_cell.angle_beta   90.00
_cell.angle_gamma   90.00
#
_symmetry.space_group_name_H-M   'P 1'
#
loop_
_entity.id
_entity.type
_entity.pdbx_description
1 polymer ?
#
loop_
_entity_poly.entity_id
_entity_poly.type
_entity_poly.pdbx_seq_one_letter_code
_entity_poly.pdbx_strand_id
1 'polypeptide(L)'
;MTENMMTINKLAEKLGVSRPTIYNNVPENMSFTKIDGVNYIDDELEEIITKKISERKQKSSPKNDDKTTTNNQEFIQSLNEEIKYLRQQLETKDNQLEMKDSQINQYSELLKNQQLLALQSNKKVEELETTLNQIENKKQEENNTQEGHSETEYKQQNTIDINDSKKEKGFFSKLFGSK
;
A
#
# COMPACT_ATOMS: atom_id res chain seq x y z
N MET A 1 13.01 8.85 70.87
CA MET A 1 12.55 8.69 69.47
C MET A 1 11.57 9.83 69.24
N THR A 2 11.80 10.69 68.27
CA THR A 2 10.89 11.79 67.93
C THR A 2 9.61 11.19 67.38
N GLU A 3 8.48 11.34 68.08
CA GLU A 3 7.18 10.97 67.57
C GLU A 3 6.88 11.79 66.31
N ASN A 4 6.85 11.12 65.16
CA ASN A 4 6.65 11.77 63.88
C ASN A 4 5.15 11.94 63.63
N MET A 5 4.56 12.98 64.24
CA MET A 5 3.14 13.24 64.09
C MET A 5 2.80 13.76 62.69
N MET A 6 1.79 13.19 62.04
CA MET A 6 1.29 13.67 60.75
C MET A 6 -0.17 14.11 60.80
N THR A 7 -0.57 15.00 59.91
CA THR A 7 -1.97 15.42 59.82
C THR A 7 -2.83 14.38 59.10
N ILE A 8 -4.13 14.39 59.39
CA ILE A 8 -5.12 13.57 58.67
C ILE A 8 -5.03 13.77 57.15
N ASN A 9 -4.77 14.99 56.70
CA ASN A 9 -4.62 15.31 55.27
C ASN A 9 -3.45 14.56 54.65
N LYS A 10 -2.29 14.60 55.32
CA LYS A 10 -1.08 13.94 54.84
C LYS A 10 -1.25 12.42 54.76
N LEU A 11 -1.91 11.82 55.76
CA LEU A 11 -2.21 10.39 55.73
C LEU A 11 -3.22 10.03 54.63
N ALA A 12 -4.26 10.84 54.46
CA ALA A 12 -5.28 10.64 53.43
C ALA A 12 -4.66 10.69 52.02
N GLU A 13 -3.80 11.67 51.76
CA GLU A 13 -3.03 11.79 50.52
C GLU A 13 -2.09 10.60 50.33
N LYS A 14 -1.33 10.20 51.37
CA LYS A 14 -0.42 9.05 51.34
C LYS A 14 -1.14 7.74 50.97
N LEU A 15 -2.35 7.52 51.49
CA LEU A 15 -3.11 6.30 51.27
C LEU A 15 -4.07 6.37 50.06
N GLY A 16 -4.17 7.54 49.40
CA GLY A 16 -5.09 7.79 48.30
C GLY A 16 -6.55 7.61 48.69
N VAL A 17 -6.94 8.08 49.88
CA VAL A 17 -8.30 7.97 50.43
C VAL A 17 -8.84 9.33 50.85
N SER A 18 -10.15 9.42 51.07
CA SER A 18 -10.78 10.66 51.56
C SER A 18 -10.50 10.87 53.05
N ARG A 19 -10.48 12.13 53.52
CA ARG A 19 -10.34 12.45 54.96
C ARG A 19 -11.33 11.69 55.84
N PRO A 20 -12.64 11.61 55.51
CA PRO A 20 -13.61 10.82 56.28
C PRO A 20 -13.24 9.34 56.38
N THR A 21 -12.54 8.77 55.39
CA THR A 21 -12.07 7.39 55.46
C THR A 21 -11.09 7.19 56.58
N ILE A 22 -10.21 8.16 56.84
CA ILE A 22 -9.28 8.12 57.98
C ILE A 22 -10.06 8.15 59.30
N TYR A 23 -11.02 9.08 59.44
CA TYR A 23 -11.90 9.17 60.62
C TYR A 23 -12.64 7.86 60.92
N ASN A 24 -13.20 7.23 59.89
CA ASN A 24 -14.01 6.01 60.04
C ASN A 24 -13.19 4.75 60.37
N ASN A 25 -11.85 4.81 60.28
CA ASN A 25 -10.98 3.66 60.59
C ASN A 25 -10.27 3.80 61.95
N VAL A 26 -10.48 4.91 62.65
CA VAL A 26 -9.96 5.13 64.00
C VAL A 26 -10.64 4.17 64.99
N PRO A 27 -9.89 3.41 65.81
CA PRO A 27 -10.45 2.58 66.88
C PRO A 27 -11.17 3.41 67.96
N GLU A 28 -12.18 2.85 68.62
CA GLU A 28 -12.92 3.54 69.69
C GLU A 28 -12.05 3.90 70.89
N ASN A 29 -10.95 3.16 71.12
CA ASN A 29 -10.02 3.37 72.23
C ASN A 29 -8.88 4.36 71.91
N MET A 30 -8.85 4.93 70.71
CA MET A 30 -7.81 5.88 70.29
C MET A 30 -8.45 7.16 69.74
N SER A 31 -7.70 8.26 69.78
CA SER A 31 -8.19 9.56 69.30
C SER A 31 -7.06 10.37 68.69
N PHE A 32 -7.42 11.37 67.90
CA PHE A 32 -6.44 12.29 67.31
C PHE A 32 -5.93 13.27 68.35
N THR A 33 -4.63 13.60 68.25
CA THR A 33 -4.05 14.69 69.03
C THR A 33 -4.34 16.02 68.35
N LYS A 34 -4.98 16.95 69.06
CA LYS A 34 -5.36 18.25 68.51
C LYS A 34 -4.38 19.33 68.94
N ILE A 35 -3.69 19.92 67.96
CA ILE A 35 -2.74 21.01 68.16
C ILE A 35 -3.16 22.16 67.25
N ASP A 36 -3.38 23.35 67.80
CA ASP A 36 -3.79 24.56 67.07
C ASP A 36 -5.00 24.36 66.14
N GLY A 37 -5.97 23.55 66.58
CA GLY A 37 -7.18 23.27 65.81
C GLY A 37 -7.02 22.17 64.75
N VAL A 38 -5.80 21.67 64.53
CA VAL A 38 -5.48 20.63 63.56
C VAL A 38 -5.36 19.27 64.25
N ASN A 39 -5.92 18.23 63.63
CA ASN A 39 -5.84 16.86 64.13
C ASN A 39 -4.59 16.15 63.57
N TYR A 40 -3.81 15.58 64.48
CA TYR A 40 -2.60 14.82 64.22
C TYR A 40 -2.78 13.36 64.60
N ILE A 41 -2.00 12.53 63.91
CA ILE A 41 -1.95 11.08 64.00
C ILE A 41 -0.51 10.72 64.36
N ASP A 42 -0.35 9.89 65.40
CA ASP A 42 0.94 9.30 65.78
C ASP A 42 1.24 8.03 64.96
N ASP A 43 2.45 7.49 65.11
CA ASP A 43 2.90 6.34 64.33
C ASP A 43 2.06 5.08 64.60
N GLU A 44 1.58 4.88 65.84
CA GLU A 44 0.76 3.72 66.23
C GLU A 44 -0.63 3.78 65.56
N LEU A 45 -1.29 4.93 65.64
CA LEU A 45 -2.59 5.16 65.02
C LEU A 45 -2.48 5.14 63.49
N GLU A 46 -1.38 5.62 62.92
CA GLU A 46 -1.08 5.50 61.49
C GLU A 46 -1.05 4.04 61.06
N GLU A 47 -0.31 3.19 61.77
CA GLU A 47 -0.16 1.77 61.44
C GLU A 47 -1.51 1.06 61.45
N ILE A 48 -2.32 1.30 62.47
CA ILE A 48 -3.65 0.69 62.63
C ILE A 48 -4.60 1.10 61.50
N ILE A 49 -4.65 2.40 61.18
CA ILE A 49 -5.51 2.94 60.12
C ILE A 49 -5.07 2.39 58.76
N THR A 50 -3.77 2.38 58.50
CA THR A 50 -3.19 1.87 57.24
C THR A 50 -3.50 0.39 57.06
N LYS A 51 -3.38 -0.41 58.13
CA LYS A 51 -3.70 -1.84 58.12
C LYS A 51 -5.17 -2.09 57.82
N LYS A 52 -6.10 -1.43 58.51
CA LYS A 52 -7.56 -1.58 58.27
C LYS A 52 -7.96 -1.21 56.84
N ILE A 53 -7.41 -0.11 56.32
CA ILE A 53 -7.69 0.35 54.95
C ILE A 53 -7.14 -0.65 53.93
N SER A 54 -5.93 -1.16 54.14
CA SER A 54 -5.30 -2.15 53.26
C SER A 54 -6.06 -3.48 53.27
N GLU A 55 -6.44 -3.99 54.44
CA GLU A 55 -7.25 -5.21 54.57
C GLU A 55 -8.61 -5.08 53.87
N ARG A 56 -9.24 -3.90 53.94
CA ARG A 56 -10.49 -3.64 53.22
C ARG A 56 -10.28 -3.63 51.71
N LYS A 57 -9.23 -2.97 51.21
CA LYS A 57 -8.87 -2.97 49.78
C LYS A 57 -8.60 -4.39 49.26
N GLN A 58 -7.93 -5.23 50.05
CA GLN A 58 -7.66 -6.64 49.71
C GLN A 58 -8.93 -7.50 49.71
N LYS A 59 -9.91 -7.22 50.59
CA LYS A 59 -11.21 -7.92 50.61
C LYS A 59 -12.17 -7.46 49.50
N SER A 60 -12.05 -6.21 49.05
CA SER A 60 -12.86 -5.66 47.95
C SER A 60 -12.24 -5.87 46.57
N SER A 61 -10.98 -6.30 46.49
CA SER A 61 -10.40 -6.75 45.23
C SER A 61 -11.01 -8.11 44.90
N PRO A 62 -11.68 -8.28 43.74
CA PRO A 62 -11.97 -9.63 43.29
C PRO A 62 -10.63 -10.37 43.23
N LYS A 63 -10.58 -11.59 43.79
CA LYS A 63 -9.51 -12.55 43.50
C LYS A 63 -9.61 -12.95 42.01
N ASN A 64 -9.28 -12.02 41.13
CA ASN A 64 -8.85 -12.33 39.78
C ASN A 64 -7.35 -12.12 39.83
N ASP A 65 -6.57 -13.17 39.62
CA ASP A 65 -5.30 -13.06 38.88
C ASP A 65 -4.60 -14.43 38.87
N ASP A 66 -4.99 -15.20 37.86
CA ASP A 66 -4.10 -16.16 37.19
C ASP A 66 -4.65 -16.43 35.76
N LYS A 67 -5.98 -16.55 35.64
CA LYS A 67 -6.66 -16.70 34.34
C LYS A 67 -6.70 -15.41 33.50
N THR A 68 -6.83 -14.24 34.11
CA THR A 68 -6.87 -12.93 33.43
C THR A 68 -5.52 -12.55 32.81
N THR A 69 -4.42 -12.78 33.53
CA THR A 69 -3.05 -12.56 33.03
C THR A 69 -2.70 -13.53 31.90
N THR A 70 -3.05 -14.81 32.03
CA THR A 70 -2.83 -15.82 31.00
C THR A 70 -3.61 -15.50 29.71
N ASN A 71 -4.90 -15.16 29.83
CA ASN A 71 -5.72 -14.78 28.67
C ASN A 71 -5.19 -13.52 27.96
N ASN A 72 -4.67 -12.54 28.70
CA ASN A 72 -4.06 -11.35 28.11
C ASN A 72 -2.75 -11.67 27.40
N GLN A 73 -1.94 -12.60 27.93
CA GLN A 73 -0.70 -13.04 27.29
C GLN A 73 -0.97 -13.83 26.00
N GLU A 74 -1.94 -14.74 26.01
CA GLU A 74 -2.36 -15.49 24.81
C GLU A 74 -2.92 -14.55 23.73
N PHE A 75 -3.70 -13.55 24.12
CA PHE A 75 -4.21 -12.53 23.20
C PHE A 75 -3.11 -11.64 22.63
N ILE A 76 -2.12 -11.23 23.44
CA ILE A 76 -0.95 -10.48 22.94
C ILE A 76 -0.13 -11.35 21.98
N GLN A 77 0.01 -12.64 22.27
CA GLN A 77 0.73 -13.57 21.39
C GLN A 77 0.00 -13.74 20.05
N SER A 78 -1.33 -13.89 20.05
CA SER A 78 -2.09 -14.00 18.80
C SER A 78 -1.99 -12.74 17.94
N LEU A 79 -2.05 -11.55 18.55
CA LEU A 79 -1.85 -10.28 17.85
C LEU A 79 -0.44 -10.17 17.27
N ASN A 80 0.59 -10.62 17.98
CA ASN A 80 1.96 -10.60 17.46
C ASN A 80 2.15 -11.55 16.26
N GLU A 81 1.56 -12.74 16.30
CA GLU A 81 1.59 -13.66 15.16
C GLU A 81 0.81 -13.10 13.96
N GLU A 82 -0.33 -12.44 14.19
CA GLU A 82 -1.07 -11.75 13.13
C GLU A 82 -0.25 -10.61 12.52
N ILE A 83 0.38 -9.77 13.33
CA ILE A 83 1.28 -8.70 12.85
C ILE A 83 2.44 -9.28 12.04
N LYS A 84 3.04 -10.37 12.49
CA LYS A 84 4.13 -11.04 11.77
C LYS A 84 3.65 -11.60 10.42
N TYR A 85 2.51 -12.26 10.39
CA TYR A 85 1.90 -12.76 9.18
C TYR A 85 1.58 -11.62 8.18
N LEU A 86 1.00 -10.53 8.67
CA LEU A 86 0.71 -9.34 7.85
C LEU A 86 1.98 -8.69 7.29
N ARG A 87 3.06 -8.60 8.08
CA ARG A 87 4.37 -8.11 7.62
C ARG A 87 4.95 -8.99 6.51
N GLN A 88 4.89 -10.31 6.66
CA GLN A 88 5.36 -11.24 5.63
C GLN A 88 4.54 -11.12 4.34
N GLN A 89 3.23 -10.93 4.45
CA GLN A 89 2.37 -10.68 3.29
C GLN A 89 2.71 -9.36 2.59
N LEU A 90 2.98 -8.29 3.35
CA LEU A 90 3.41 -7.00 2.80
C LEU A 90 4.73 -7.16 2.02
N GLU A 91 5.74 -7.77 2.63
CA GLU A 91 7.03 -8.03 1.98
C GLU A 91 6.87 -8.84 0.68
N THR A 92 6.02 -9.87 0.71
CA THR A 92 5.72 -10.67 -0.49
C THR A 92 5.05 -9.82 -1.58
N LYS A 93 4.13 -8.93 -1.22
CA LYS A 93 3.46 -8.04 -2.17
C LYS A 93 4.41 -6.98 -2.73
N ASP A 94 5.28 -6.42 -1.91
CA ASP A 94 6.28 -5.44 -2.33
C ASP A 94 7.25 -6.06 -3.34
N ASN A 95 7.74 -7.27 -3.08
CA ASN A 95 8.57 -8.02 -4.03
C ASN A 95 7.82 -8.30 -5.35
N GLN A 96 6.53 -8.64 -5.29
CA GLN A 96 5.73 -8.83 -6.51
C GLN A 96 5.55 -7.54 -7.30
N LEU A 97 5.41 -6.39 -6.64
CA LEU A 97 5.34 -5.09 -7.29
C LEU A 97 6.65 -4.76 -7.99
N GLU A 98 7.79 -4.92 -7.31
CA GLU A 98 9.11 -4.68 -7.90
C GLU A 98 9.35 -5.54 -9.15
N MET A 99 8.98 -6.83 -9.10
CA MET A 99 9.06 -7.70 -10.26
C MET A 99 8.16 -7.23 -11.42
N LYS A 100 6.95 -6.77 -11.13
CA LYS A 100 6.02 -6.25 -12.15
C LYS A 100 6.52 -4.96 -12.77
N ASP A 101 7.07 -4.05 -11.98
CA ASP A 101 7.66 -2.80 -12.46
C ASP A 101 8.86 -3.06 -13.36
N SER A 102 9.71 -4.02 -12.99
CA SER A 102 10.81 -4.48 -13.84
C SER A 102 10.31 -5.04 -15.18
N GLN A 103 9.25 -5.86 -15.19
CA GLN A 103 8.64 -6.36 -16.41
C GLN A 103 8.05 -5.22 -17.27
N ILE A 104 7.37 -4.25 -16.66
CA ILE A 104 6.82 -3.08 -17.36
C ILE A 104 7.94 -2.28 -18.03
N ASN A 105 9.06 -2.07 -17.34
CA ASN A 105 10.22 -1.37 -17.90
C ASN A 105 10.79 -2.11 -19.12
N GLN A 106 10.94 -3.43 -19.04
CA GLN A 106 11.40 -4.25 -20.15
C GLN A 106 10.45 -4.18 -21.35
N TYR A 107 9.13 -4.27 -21.13
CA TYR A 107 8.15 -4.14 -22.21
C TYR A 107 8.13 -2.75 -22.82
N SER A 108 8.30 -1.70 -22.01
CA SER A 108 8.38 -0.32 -22.47
C SER A 108 9.60 -0.11 -23.38
N GLU A 109 10.76 -0.65 -22.99
CA GLU A 109 11.97 -0.59 -23.80
C GLU A 109 11.82 -1.37 -25.11
N LEU A 110 11.26 -2.58 -25.07
CA LEU A 110 11.00 -3.37 -26.26
C LEU A 110 10.04 -2.64 -27.23
N LEU A 111 8.98 -2.04 -26.70
CA LEU A 111 8.03 -1.27 -27.50
C LEU A 111 8.70 -0.04 -28.14
N LYS A 112 9.52 0.68 -27.39
CA LYS A 112 10.29 1.81 -27.92
C LYS A 112 11.22 1.37 -29.06
N ASN A 113 11.92 0.24 -28.89
CA ASN A 113 12.80 -0.32 -29.90
C ASN A 113 12.01 -0.72 -31.16
N GLN A 114 10.83 -1.33 -31.00
CA GLN A 114 9.97 -1.68 -32.12
C GLN A 114 9.48 -0.44 -32.88
N GLN A 115 9.10 0.63 -32.18
CA GLN A 115 8.70 1.90 -32.80
C GLN A 115 9.86 2.52 -33.60
N LEU A 116 11.07 2.52 -33.03
CA LEU A 116 12.26 3.03 -33.71
C LEU A 116 12.56 2.23 -34.99
N LEU A 117 12.53 0.91 -34.91
CA LEU A 117 12.75 0.03 -36.06
C LEU A 117 11.69 0.24 -37.14
N ALA A 118 10.42 0.40 -36.76
CA ALA A 118 9.34 0.70 -37.70
C ALA A 118 9.56 2.03 -38.42
N LEU A 119 9.96 3.08 -37.70
CA LEU A 119 10.28 4.39 -38.30
C LEU A 119 11.46 4.28 -39.29
N GLN A 120 12.52 3.57 -38.91
CA GLN A 120 13.67 3.34 -39.79
C GLN A 120 13.29 2.54 -41.05
N SER A 121 12.48 1.50 -40.88
CA SER A 121 11.97 0.69 -41.99
C SER A 121 11.12 1.53 -42.93
N ASN A 122 10.18 2.33 -42.41
CA ASN A 122 9.32 3.18 -43.21
C ASN A 122 10.13 4.21 -44.01
N LYS A 123 11.14 4.83 -43.38
CA LYS A 123 12.05 5.75 -44.08
C LYS A 123 12.79 5.07 -45.23
N LYS A 124 13.29 3.85 -45.01
CA LYS A 124 13.97 3.08 -46.06
C LYS A 124 13.01 2.68 -47.19
N VAL A 125 11.76 2.37 -46.88
CA VAL A 125 10.71 2.10 -47.88
C VAL A 125 10.46 3.34 -48.73
N GLU A 126 10.30 4.51 -48.11
CA GLU A 126 10.12 5.79 -48.82
C GLU A 126 11.32 6.13 -49.73
N GLU A 127 12.55 5.91 -49.26
CA GLU A 127 13.76 6.06 -50.08
C GLU A 127 13.76 5.09 -51.29
N LEU A 128 13.34 3.84 -51.11
CA LEU A 128 13.25 2.88 -52.21
C LEU A 128 12.13 3.25 -53.19
N GLU A 129 10.96 3.66 -52.72
CA GLU A 129 9.85 4.09 -53.56
C GLU A 129 10.22 5.32 -54.40
N THR A 130 10.89 6.31 -53.79
CA THR A 130 11.37 7.50 -54.50
C THR A 130 12.42 7.16 -55.57
N THR A 131 13.37 6.27 -55.27
CA THR A 131 14.36 5.82 -56.27
C THR A 131 13.72 5.02 -57.40
N LEU A 132 12.75 4.15 -57.12
CA LEU A 132 12.01 3.41 -58.14
C LEU A 132 11.23 4.36 -59.07
N ASN A 133 10.51 5.33 -58.51
CA ASN A 133 9.78 6.34 -59.29
C ASN A 133 10.73 7.15 -60.19
N GLN A 134 11.91 7.53 -59.69
CA GLN A 134 12.91 8.24 -60.50
C GLN A 134 13.45 7.38 -61.65
N ILE A 135 13.67 6.08 -61.42
CA ILE A 135 14.12 5.14 -62.47
C ILE A 135 13.02 4.97 -63.52
N GLU A 136 11.77 4.81 -63.10
CA GLU A 136 10.64 4.66 -64.00
C GLU A 136 10.43 5.90 -64.88
N ASN A 137 10.48 7.10 -64.28
CA ASN A 137 10.40 8.36 -65.03
C ASN A 137 11.54 8.50 -66.04
N LYS A 138 12.78 8.19 -65.65
CA LYS A 138 13.93 8.20 -66.58
C LYS A 138 13.76 7.23 -67.74
N LYS A 139 13.28 6.01 -67.47
CA LYS A 139 12.98 5.04 -68.54
C LYS A 139 11.89 5.55 -69.47
N GLN A 140 10.84 6.19 -68.97
CA GLN A 140 9.79 6.77 -69.82
C GLN A 140 10.35 7.92 -70.68
N GLU A 141 11.21 8.78 -70.14
CA GLU A 141 11.90 9.82 -70.90
C GLU A 141 12.82 9.23 -71.98
N GLU A 142 13.57 8.16 -71.68
CA GLU A 142 14.41 7.46 -72.66
C GLU A 142 13.59 6.80 -73.78
N ASN A 143 12.48 6.14 -73.48
CA ASN A 143 11.59 5.56 -74.49
C ASN A 143 10.93 6.63 -75.36
N ASN A 144 10.42 7.72 -74.77
CA ASN A 144 9.83 8.84 -75.52
C ASN A 144 10.85 9.55 -76.43
N THR A 145 12.14 9.54 -76.06
CA THR A 145 13.22 10.13 -76.87
C THR A 145 13.64 9.20 -78.04
N GLN A 146 13.45 7.88 -77.90
CA GLN A 146 13.71 6.91 -78.97
C GLN A 146 12.55 6.76 -79.97
N GLU A 147 11.30 6.96 -79.55
CA GLU A 147 10.12 6.90 -80.44
C GLU A 147 10.01 8.08 -81.41
N GLY A 148 10.76 9.17 -81.20
CA GLY A 148 10.76 10.34 -82.09
C GLY A 148 11.39 10.13 -83.48
N HIS A 149 11.96 8.95 -83.77
CA HIS A 149 12.68 8.71 -85.03
C HIS A 149 12.17 7.55 -85.89
N SER A 150 11.17 6.79 -85.47
CA SER A 150 10.63 5.73 -86.32
C SER A 150 9.24 5.36 -85.84
N GLU A 151 8.20 5.84 -86.53
CA GLU A 151 6.96 5.07 -86.79
C GLU A 151 5.93 5.93 -87.53
N THR A 152 5.88 5.75 -88.86
CA THR A 152 4.62 5.81 -89.59
C THR A 152 4.23 4.38 -89.96
N GLU A 153 2.98 4.04 -89.63
CA GLU A 153 2.23 2.82 -89.99
C GLU A 153 2.64 1.60 -89.14
N TYR A 154 1.74 0.90 -88.43
CA TYR A 154 0.51 0.27 -88.90
C TYR A 154 -0.57 0.15 -87.81
N LYS A 155 -1.84 0.26 -88.23
CA LYS A 155 -3.02 -0.17 -87.47
C LYS A 155 -3.14 -1.70 -87.49
N GLN A 156 -3.46 -2.32 -86.36
CA GLN A 156 -4.55 -3.32 -86.30
C GLN A 156 -5.02 -3.67 -84.89
N GLN A 157 -6.33 -3.90 -84.82
CA GLN A 157 -7.19 -4.15 -83.67
C GLN A 157 -6.80 -5.38 -82.85
N ASN A 158 -7.09 -5.34 -81.54
CA ASN A 158 -7.78 -6.46 -80.90
C ASN A 158 -8.60 -5.98 -79.70
N THR A 159 -9.91 -6.09 -79.83
CA THR A 159 -10.90 -5.96 -78.76
C THR A 159 -11.10 -7.31 -78.11
N ILE A 160 -10.94 -7.43 -76.80
CA ILE A 160 -11.65 -8.43 -76.00
C ILE A 160 -12.09 -7.77 -74.69
N ASP A 161 -13.37 -7.45 -74.63
CA ASP A 161 -14.12 -7.16 -73.41
C ASP A 161 -14.35 -8.47 -72.65
N ILE A 162 -13.85 -8.58 -71.41
CA ILE A 162 -14.42 -9.48 -70.39
C ILE A 162 -14.40 -8.74 -69.05
N ASN A 163 -15.56 -8.23 -68.69
CA ASN A 163 -15.96 -8.02 -67.30
C ASN A 163 -15.87 -9.37 -66.56
N ASP A 164 -14.96 -9.49 -65.60
CA ASP A 164 -15.18 -10.40 -64.47
C ASP A 164 -14.77 -9.71 -63.17
N SER A 165 -15.79 -9.41 -62.38
CA SER A 165 -15.69 -8.80 -61.07
C SER A 165 -15.03 -9.75 -60.07
N LYS A 166 -13.75 -9.55 -59.79
CA LYS A 166 -13.13 -10.06 -58.55
C LYS A 166 -12.61 -8.88 -57.75
N LYS A 167 -13.46 -8.38 -56.84
CA LYS A 167 -13.00 -7.55 -55.73
C LYS A 167 -12.00 -8.37 -54.94
N GLU A 168 -10.72 -8.03 -55.07
CA GLU A 168 -9.67 -8.61 -54.26
C GLU A 168 -9.97 -8.32 -52.79
N LYS A 169 -10.36 -9.38 -52.08
CA LYS A 169 -10.59 -9.35 -50.65
C LYS A 169 -9.22 -9.22 -49.97
N GLY A 170 -8.85 -7.97 -49.67
CA GLY A 170 -7.60 -7.63 -48.95
C GLY A 170 -7.46 -8.39 -47.64
N PHE A 171 -6.23 -8.53 -47.16
CA PHE A 171 -5.84 -9.38 -46.02
C PHE A 171 -6.77 -9.26 -44.79
N PHE A 172 -7.25 -8.06 -44.47
CA PHE A 172 -8.14 -7.82 -43.33
C PHE A 172 -9.54 -8.43 -43.47
N SER A 173 -10.05 -8.59 -44.69
CA SER A 173 -11.36 -9.18 -44.92
C SER A 173 -11.42 -10.69 -44.64
N LYS A 174 -10.26 -11.38 -44.67
CA LYS A 174 -10.15 -12.79 -44.27
C LYS A 174 -10.02 -12.97 -42.75
N LEU A 175 -9.49 -11.98 -42.05
CA LEU A 175 -9.26 -12.06 -40.59
C LEU A 175 -10.51 -11.67 -39.78
N PHE A 176 -11.31 -10.72 -40.27
CA PHE A 176 -12.45 -10.17 -39.53
C PHE A 176 -13.81 -10.39 -40.21
N GLY A 177 -13.81 -11.02 -41.39
CA GLY A 177 -15.02 -11.30 -42.15
C GLY A 177 -15.68 -12.62 -41.75
N SER A 178 -16.32 -12.65 -40.58
CA SER A 178 -17.31 -13.67 -40.24
C SER A 178 -18.26 -13.18 -39.15
N LYS A 179 -19.51 -12.95 -39.55
CA LYS A 179 -20.71 -13.23 -38.76
C LYS A 179 -21.69 -13.97 -39.66
#